data_AF-A0A7X9CMU3-F1
#
_entry.id   AF-A0A7X9CMU3-F1
#
_cell.length_a   1.000
_cell.length_b   1.000
_cell.length_c   1.000
_cell.angle_alpha   90.00
_cell.angle_beta   90.00
_cell.angle_gamma   90.00
#
_symmetry.space_group_name_H-M   'P 1'
#
loop_
_entity.id
_entity.type
_entity.pdbx_description
1 polymer ?
#
loop_
_entity_poly.entity_id
_entity_poly.type
_entity_poly.pdbx_seq_one_letter_code
_entity_poly.pdbx_strand_id
1 'polypeptide(L)' 'MELKNLIEDEVKSTINRLLDDKKNPCCSCERCKLDIAAIALNNLKPRYVVTEKGRL' A
#
# COMPACT_ATOMS: atom_id res chain seq x y z
N MET A 1 -6.08 -19.75 -7.32
CA MET A 1 -6.86 -18.97 -6.33
C MET A 1 -5.90 -18.60 -5.20
N GLU A 2 -5.77 -17.33 -4.86
CA GLU A 2 -4.84 -16.86 -3.84
C GLU A 2 -5.57 -15.79 -3.00
N LEU A 3 -5.44 -15.90 -1.67
CA LEU A 3 -5.99 -14.93 -0.73
C LEU A 3 -5.16 -13.64 -0.80
N LYS A 4 -5.81 -12.51 -1.10
CA LYS A 4 -5.12 -11.22 -1.24
C LYS A 4 -5.91 -10.09 -0.57
N ASN A 5 -5.23 -9.23 0.18
CA ASN A 5 -5.78 -7.97 0.66
C ASN A 5 -5.59 -6.87 -0.39
N LEU A 6 -6.68 -6.40 -1.00
CA LEU A 6 -6.64 -5.35 -2.04
C LEU A 6 -6.04 -4.04 -1.53
N ILE A 7 -6.15 -3.78 -0.22
CA ILE A 7 -5.65 -2.55 0.39
C ILE A 7 -4.12 -2.49 0.34
N GLU A 8 -3.41 -3.62 0.28
CA GLU A 8 -1.94 -3.62 0.20
C GLU A 8 -1.42 -2.96 -1.08
N ASP A 9 -2.05 -3.25 -2.22
CA ASP A 9 -1.64 -2.67 -3.51
C ASP A 9 -1.95 -1.16 -3.53
N GLU A 10 -3.13 -0.77 -3.06
CA GLU A 10 -3.57 0.63 -2.99
C GLU A 10 -2.66 1.47 -2.08
N VAL A 11 -2.30 0.93 -0.90
CA VAL A 11 -1.36 1.58 0.01
C VAL A 11 0.01 1.75 -0.64
N LYS A 12 0.57 0.71 -1.26
CA LYS A 12 1.88 0.78 -1.94
C LYS A 12 1.88 1.80 -3.08
N SER A 13 0.84 1.78 -3.93
CA SER A 13 0.67 2.73 -5.02
C SER A 13 0.59 4.17 -4.52
N THR A 14 -0.21 4.40 -3.48
CA THR A 14 -0.38 5.72 -2.87
C THR A 14 0.91 6.23 -2.25
N ILE A 15 1.66 5.38 -1.53
CA ILE A 15 2.95 5.75 -0.93
C ILE A 15 3.95 6.18 -2.00
N ASN A 16 4.08 5.41 -3.08
CA ASN A 16 4.98 5.79 -4.18
C ASN A 16 4.59 7.15 -4.77
N ARG A 17 3.30 7.35 -5.08
CA ARG A 17 2.81 8.63 -5.61
C ARG A 17 3.06 9.82 -4.68
N LEU A 18 2.90 9.63 -3.36
CA LEU A 18 3.11 10.70 -2.38
C LEU A 18 4.59 11.02 -2.15
N LEU A 19 5.46 10.01 -2.22
CA LEU A 19 6.90 10.17 -2.00
C LEU A 19 7.67 10.54 -3.27
N ASP A 20 7.09 10.35 -4.45
CA ASP A 20 7.67 10.80 -5.74
C ASP A 20 7.54 12.31 -5.96
N ASP A 21 6.78 13.03 -5.12
CA ASP A 21 6.73 14.50 -5.16
C ASP A 21 8.08 15.08 -4.71
N LYS A 22 8.78 15.76 -5.62
CA LYS A 22 10.09 16.40 -5.37
C LYS A 22 10.05 17.47 -4.27
N LYS A 23 8.88 17.98 -3.91
CA LYS A 23 8.69 18.93 -2.79
C LYS A 23 8.49 18.23 -1.45
N ASN A 24 8.36 16.90 -1.44
CA ASN A 24 8.17 16.14 -0.22
C ASN A 24 9.51 15.98 0.51
N PRO A 25 9.64 16.50 1.74
CA PRO A 25 10.86 16.33 2.53
C PRO A 25 11.03 14.91 3.12
N CYS A 26 10.05 14.02 2.94
CA CYS A 26 10.04 12.69 3.54
C CYS A 26 10.96 11.71 2.80
N CYS A 27 11.62 10.81 3.54
CA CYS A 27 12.51 9.80 2.99
C CYS A 27 11.72 8.76 2.15
N SER A 28 12.23 8.45 0.95
CA SER A 28 11.62 7.50 0.01
C SER A 28 12.36 6.15 -0.08
N CYS A 29 13.22 5.82 0.89
CA CYS A 29 13.88 4.53 0.92
C CYS A 29 12.88 3.39 1.22
N GLU A 30 13.24 2.16 0.83
CA GLU A 30 12.35 1.00 0.97
C GLU A 30 11.89 0.77 2.41
N ARG A 31 12.80 0.94 3.38
CA ARG A 31 12.45 0.81 4.80
C ARG A 31 11.36 1.81 5.22
N CYS A 32 11.50 3.08 4.86
CA CYS A 32 10.51 4.10 5.20
C CYS A 32 9.16 3.82 4.51
N LYS A 33 9.17 3.36 3.25
CA LYS A 33 7.94 2.95 2.55
C LYS A 33 7.23 1.81 3.27
N LEU A 34 7.97 0.79 3.72
CA LEU A 34 7.41 -0.33 4.47
C LEU A 34 6.89 0.09 5.84
N ASP A 35 7.60 0.97 6.55
CA ASP A 35 7.14 1.51 7.84
C ASP A 35 5.82 2.28 7.69
N ILE A 36 5.70 3.15 6.67
CA ILE A 36 4.45 3.87 6.36
C ILE A 36 3.34 2.89 5.98
N ALA A 37 3.65 1.89 5.15
CA ALA A 37 2.68 0.87 4.75
C ALA A 37 2.16 0.07 5.94
N ALA A 38 3.04 -0.33 6.87
CA ALA A 38 2.65 -1.05 8.09
C ALA A 38 1.71 -0.21 8.96
N ILE A 39 2.03 1.07 9.17
CA ILE A 39 1.16 1.99 9.91
C ILE A 39 -0.20 2.11 9.22
N ALA A 40 -0.22 2.33 7.90
CA ALA A 40 -1.46 2.48 7.15
C ALA A 40 -2.32 1.21 7.20
N LEU A 41 -1.74 0.04 6.92
CA LEU A 41 -2.46 -1.24 6.88
C LEU A 41 -3.00 -1.66 8.25
N ASN A 42 -2.31 -1.32 9.34
CA ASN A 42 -2.81 -1.56 10.69
C ASN A 42 -4.03 -0.71 11.05
N ASN A 43 -4.21 0.43 10.38
CA ASN A 43 -5.31 1.37 10.64
C ASN A 43 -6.44 1.30 9.59
N LEU A 44 -6.23 0.57 8.49
CA LEU A 44 -7.22 0.41 7.43
C LEU A 44 -7.91 -0.95 7.52
N LYS A 45 -9.23 -0.97 7.27
CA LYS A 45 -9.98 -2.23 7.20
C LYS A 45 -9.51 -3.04 5.99
N PRO A 46 -9.00 -4.28 6.16
CA PRO A 46 -8.53 -5.08 5.03
C PRO A 46 -9.71 -5.53 4.16
N ARG A 47 -9.44 -5.72 2.86
CA ARG A 47 -10.40 -6.22 1.87
C ARG A 47 -9.83 -7.45 1.18
N TYR A 48 -10.17 -8.62 1.72
CA TYR A 48 -9.67 -9.89 1.20
C TYR A 48 -10.51 -10.44 0.05
N VAL A 49 -9.84 -10.93 -0.98
CA VAL A 49 -10.44 -11.63 -2.12
C VAL A 49 -9.66 -12.90 -2.46
N VAL A 50 -10.34 -13.88 -3.05
CA VAL A 50 -9.73 -15.16 -3.50
C VAL A 50 -9.93 -15.42 -5.00
N THR A 51 -10.79 -14.62 -5.65
CA THR A 51 -11.12 -14.74 -7.06
C THR A 51 -10.40 -13.68 -7.88
N GLU A 52 -10.13 -13.99 -9.14
CA GLU A 52 -9.53 -13.03 -10.08
C GLU A 52 -10.43 -11.82 -10.31
N LYS A 53 -11.76 -12.04 -10.48
CA LYS A 53 -12.74 -10.96 -10.61
C LYS A 53 -12.74 -10.01 -9.41
N GLY A 54 -12.40 -10.48 -8.21
CA GLY A 54 -12.29 -9.62 -7.03
C GLY A 54 -11.02 -8.77 -6.99
N ARG A 55 -10.03 -9.04 -7.85
CA ARG A 55 -8.77 -8.29 -7.98
C ARG A 55 -8.80 -7.21 -9.07
N LEU A 56 -9.81 -7.23 -9.93
CA LEU A 56 -10.06 -6.28 -11.03
C LEU A 56 -11.02 -5.18 -10.56
#